data_AF-A0A4Y2UM99-F1
#
_entry.id   AF-A0A4Y2UM99-F1
#
_cell.length_a   1.000
_cell.length_b   1.000
_cell.length_c   1.000
_cell.angle_alpha   90.00
_cell.angle_beta   90.00
_cell.angle_gamma   90.00
#
_symmetry.space_group_name_H-M   'P 1'
#
loop_
_entity.id
_entity.type
_entity.pdbx_description
1 polymer ?
#
loop_
_entity_poly.entity_id
_entity_poly.type
_entity_poly.pdbx_seq_one_letter_code
_entity_poly.pdbx_strand_id
1 'polypeptide(L)'
;MGSQKTRLRFLMNLHISGLQNKPSITQTVKVPRKNLQLHLSCIASFHHRYFAPIMSIKEKLIDSLQELKNLVYTDPTLARASNNKAEKALFLIFHAGRRNINFTEGEKEQLGNLITEVIKPIQINIVSTSFRDRSRLDTSVLQKRSALQFLVEKYAQFPAKDSTLFNQLEQVNIKESIKILDDLIKYWRDISDSDEGESDRESAGASDMPNTHTWWSN
;
A
#
# COMPACT_ATOMS: atom_id res chain seq x y z
N MET A 1 20.69 -30.72 4.46
CA MET A 1 19.70 -29.86 5.13
C MET A 1 20.43 -28.72 5.83
N GLY A 2 20.74 -27.64 5.10
CA GLY A 2 21.37 -26.43 5.66
C GLY A 2 20.29 -25.46 6.12
N SER A 3 20.28 -25.15 7.42
CA SER A 3 19.23 -24.36 8.08
C SER A 3 19.11 -22.93 7.52
N GLN A 4 17.89 -22.54 7.13
CA GLN A 4 17.53 -21.16 6.74
C GLN A 4 17.80 -20.12 7.85
N LYS A 5 18.13 -20.54 9.09
CA LYS A 5 18.63 -19.68 10.17
C LYS A 5 19.92 -18.93 9.78
N THR A 6 20.73 -19.46 8.86
CA THR A 6 21.97 -18.80 8.43
C THR A 6 21.72 -17.64 7.47
N ARG A 7 20.64 -17.67 6.68
CA ARG A 7 20.29 -16.58 5.75
C ARG A 7 19.72 -15.35 6.47
N LEU A 8 18.98 -15.55 7.57
CA LEU A 8 18.47 -14.44 8.40
C LEU A 8 19.57 -13.72 9.21
N ARG A 9 20.67 -14.40 9.58
CA ARG A 9 21.77 -13.77 10.33
C ARG A 9 22.57 -12.75 9.51
N PHE A 10 22.60 -12.88 8.18
CA PHE A 10 23.36 -11.96 7.33
C PHE A 10 22.72 -10.56 7.24
N LEU A 11 21.41 -10.45 7.50
CA LEU A 11 20.67 -9.18 7.48
C LEU A 11 20.59 -8.49 8.85
N MET A 12 20.99 -9.17 9.94
CA MET A 12 20.88 -8.65 11.31
C MET A 12 22.00 -7.69 11.74
N ASN A 13 23.10 -7.55 10.98
CA ASN A 13 24.25 -6.74 11.41
C ASN A 13 24.21 -5.25 11.01
N LEU A 14 23.10 -4.75 10.47
CA LEU A 14 23.00 -3.37 9.96
C LEU A 14 22.06 -2.43 10.75
N HIS A 15 21.55 -2.83 11.92
CA HIS A 15 20.45 -2.08 12.55
C HIS A 15 20.45 -1.89 14.06
N ILE A 16 21.58 -2.01 14.76
CA ILE A 16 21.64 -1.71 16.20
C ILE A 16 22.77 -0.74 16.50
N SER A 17 22.49 0.56 16.32
CA SER A 17 23.13 1.63 17.09
C SER A 17 22.33 2.93 16.97
N GLY A 18 21.61 3.30 18.04
CA GLY A 18 21.19 4.70 18.24
C GLY A 18 19.70 4.92 18.50
N LEU A 19 19.23 4.61 19.71
CA LEU A 19 17.96 5.14 20.23
C LEU A 19 18.15 5.56 21.69
N GLN A 20 18.40 6.85 21.94
CA GLN A 20 18.02 7.54 23.18
C GLN A 20 17.90 9.06 22.94
N ASN A 21 16.70 9.61 23.14
CA ASN A 21 16.37 10.76 24.03
C ASN A 21 15.16 11.61 23.58
N LYS A 22 14.23 11.82 24.52
CA LYS A 22 13.15 12.85 24.53
C LYS A 22 13.73 14.19 25.03
N PRO A 23 13.07 15.35 24.78
CA PRO A 23 12.19 15.92 25.83
C PRO A 23 10.95 16.70 25.33
N SER A 24 10.03 16.90 26.29
CA SER A 24 8.80 17.71 26.27
C SER A 24 9.06 19.23 26.27
N ILE A 25 8.10 20.06 25.84
CA ILE A 25 7.82 21.42 26.38
C ILE A 25 6.37 21.85 26.01
N THR A 26 5.70 22.45 27.00
CA THR A 26 4.38 23.10 26.96
C THR A 26 4.57 24.62 26.87
N GLN A 27 3.82 25.36 26.05
CA GLN A 27 3.66 26.81 26.21
C GLN A 27 2.24 27.30 25.91
N THR A 28 1.70 28.03 26.87
CA THR A 28 0.45 28.81 26.84
C THR A 28 0.75 30.24 26.36
N VAL A 29 -0.06 30.79 25.46
CA VAL A 29 -0.01 32.22 25.10
C VAL A 29 -1.43 32.81 25.11
N LYS A 30 -1.59 33.89 25.89
CA LYS A 30 -2.78 34.74 26.02
C LYS A 30 -2.96 35.62 24.77
N VAL A 31 -4.21 35.78 24.33
CA VAL A 31 -4.60 36.68 23.22
C VAL A 31 -5.18 37.99 23.79
N PRO A 32 -4.71 39.18 23.36
CA PRO A 32 -5.42 40.43 23.60
C PRO A 32 -6.41 40.74 22.47
N ARG A 33 -7.63 41.14 22.85
CA ARG A 33 -8.66 41.71 21.98
C ARG A 33 -8.23 43.10 21.47
N LYS A 34 -8.34 43.34 20.16
CA LYS A 34 -8.86 44.60 19.58
C LYS A 34 -8.99 44.52 18.05
N ASN A 35 -9.97 45.32 17.57
CA ASN A 35 -10.22 45.78 16.21
C ASN A 35 -11.14 44.94 15.30
N LEU A 36 -12.44 45.10 15.58
CA LEU A 36 -13.50 45.13 14.58
C LEU A 36 -13.21 46.23 13.53
N GLN A 37 -12.51 45.90 12.45
CA GLN A 37 -12.57 46.67 11.19
C GLN A 37 -12.05 45.91 9.95
N LEU A 38 -12.11 44.57 9.96
CA LEU A 38 -11.75 43.71 8.83
C LEU A 38 -12.94 42.89 8.30
N HIS A 39 -14.16 43.23 8.68
CA HIS A 39 -15.33 42.35 8.52
C HIS A 39 -16.04 42.40 7.16
N LEU A 40 -15.50 43.13 6.16
CA LEU A 40 -16.14 43.26 4.85
C LEU A 40 -15.27 42.86 3.64
N SER A 41 -13.99 42.52 3.82
CA SER A 41 -13.17 41.87 2.77
C SER A 41 -13.16 40.33 2.88
N CYS A 42 -13.60 39.76 4.00
CA CYS A 42 -13.64 38.31 4.21
C CYS A 42 -14.85 37.62 3.57
N ILE A 43 -15.89 38.33 3.15
CA ILE A 43 -17.11 37.69 2.60
C ILE A 43 -16.95 37.29 1.13
N ALA A 44 -16.12 38.02 0.35
CA ALA A 44 -15.83 37.64 -1.04
C ALA A 44 -14.78 36.52 -1.17
N SER A 45 -14.09 36.16 -0.09
CA SER A 45 -13.07 35.09 -0.08
C SER A 45 -13.58 33.76 0.51
N PHE A 46 -14.82 33.71 0.99
CA PHE A 46 -15.37 32.54 1.69
C PHE A 46 -16.22 31.60 0.83
N HIS A 47 -16.51 31.96 -0.43
CA HIS A 47 -17.26 31.09 -1.36
C HIS A 47 -16.38 30.37 -2.41
N HIS A 48 -15.06 30.34 -2.22
CA HIS A 48 -14.13 29.65 -3.12
C HIS A 48 -13.20 28.65 -2.45
N ARG A 49 -13.56 28.15 -1.25
CA ARG A 49 -12.86 27.01 -0.66
C ARG A 49 -13.82 25.89 -0.28
N TYR A 50 -13.49 24.71 -0.81
CA TYR A 50 -13.97 23.38 -0.45
C TYR A 50 -15.26 22.87 -1.12
N PHE A 51 -15.29 22.92 -2.45
CA PHE A 51 -15.64 21.74 -3.22
C PHE A 51 -14.36 21.19 -3.84
N ALA A 52 -13.52 20.50 -3.04
CA ALA A 52 -12.55 19.62 -3.66
C ALA A 52 -13.36 18.48 -4.28
N PRO A 53 -13.31 18.26 -5.61
CA PRO A 53 -14.06 17.19 -6.24
C PRO A 53 -13.70 15.87 -5.56
N ILE A 54 -14.71 15.04 -5.26
CA ILE A 54 -14.50 13.71 -4.70
C ILE A 54 -13.70 12.93 -5.74
N MET A 55 -12.40 12.78 -5.49
CA MET A 55 -11.52 12.09 -6.43
C MET A 55 -11.98 10.65 -6.64
N SER A 56 -12.05 10.27 -7.91
CA SER A 56 -12.33 8.91 -8.35
C SER A 56 -11.25 7.93 -7.88
N ILE A 57 -11.55 6.63 -7.91
CA ILE A 57 -10.56 5.58 -7.58
C ILE A 57 -9.38 5.64 -8.55
N LYS A 58 -9.61 6.00 -9.82
CA LYS A 58 -8.57 6.10 -10.83
C LYS A 58 -7.55 7.18 -10.49
N GLU A 59 -8.05 8.38 -10.19
CA GLU A 59 -7.20 9.52 -9.82
C GLU A 59 -6.44 9.22 -8.53
N LYS A 60 -7.13 8.67 -7.52
CA LYS A 60 -6.48 8.24 -6.26
C LYS A 60 -5.37 7.22 -6.49
N LEU A 61 -5.58 6.25 -7.38
CA LEU A 61 -4.58 5.24 -7.72
C LEU A 61 -3.37 5.88 -8.40
N ILE A 62 -3.59 6.70 -9.42
CA ILE A 62 -2.53 7.40 -10.15
C ILE A 62 -1.70 8.26 -9.17
N ASP A 63 -2.36 9.07 -8.35
CA ASP A 63 -1.71 9.92 -7.35
C ASP A 63 -0.91 9.10 -6.35
N SER A 64 -1.47 7.99 -5.85
CA SER A 64 -0.77 7.12 -4.90
C SER A 64 0.46 6.46 -5.51
N LEU A 65 0.43 6.11 -6.80
CA LEU A 65 1.59 5.56 -7.49
C LEU A 65 2.65 6.66 -7.73
N GLN A 66 2.24 7.88 -8.05
CA GLN A 66 3.18 9.01 -8.17
C GLN A 66 3.85 9.34 -6.84
N GLU A 67 3.10 9.38 -5.74
CA GLU A 67 3.63 9.57 -4.37
C GLU A 67 4.68 8.50 -4.01
N LEU A 68 4.50 7.29 -4.53
CA LEU A 68 5.35 6.13 -4.27
C LEU A 68 6.67 6.15 -5.06
N LYS A 69 6.80 6.97 -6.12
CA LYS A 69 8.08 7.12 -6.84
C LYS A 69 9.21 7.66 -5.95
N ASN A 70 8.85 8.50 -4.99
CA ASN A 70 9.79 9.22 -4.12
C ASN A 70 9.94 8.49 -2.79
N LEU A 71 10.71 7.40 -2.78
CA LEU A 71 10.97 6.64 -1.55
C LEU A 71 12.28 7.01 -0.93
N VAL A 72 12.25 6.97 0.40
CA VAL A 72 13.43 7.22 1.21
C VAL A 72 13.46 6.17 2.31
N TYR A 73 14.47 5.32 2.29
CA TYR A 73 14.73 4.27 3.28
C TYR A 73 15.97 4.55 4.13
N THR A 74 16.42 5.81 4.15
CA THR A 74 17.64 6.22 4.86
C THR A 74 17.47 6.32 6.38
N ASP A 75 16.23 6.46 6.86
CA ASP A 75 15.90 6.41 8.29
C ASP A 75 14.60 5.63 8.55
N PRO A 76 14.37 5.13 9.78
CA PRO A 76 13.19 4.34 10.11
C PRO A 76 11.85 5.05 9.88
N THR A 77 11.78 6.37 10.09
CA THR A 77 10.55 7.16 9.91
C THR A 77 10.19 7.27 8.43
N LEU A 78 11.16 7.62 7.58
CA LEU A 78 10.95 7.68 6.15
C LEU A 78 10.70 6.29 5.55
N ALA A 79 11.36 5.25 6.06
CA ALA A 79 11.08 3.87 5.68
C ALA A 79 9.63 3.47 6.01
N ARG A 80 9.12 3.87 7.18
CA ARG A 80 7.72 3.64 7.58
C ARG A 80 6.75 4.42 6.69
N ALA A 81 7.04 5.69 6.40
CA ALA A 81 6.22 6.49 5.50
C ALA A 81 6.18 5.89 4.08
N SER A 82 7.34 5.44 3.58
CA SER A 82 7.50 4.73 2.31
C SER A 82 6.67 3.44 2.27
N ASN A 83 6.71 2.64 3.34
CA ASN A 83 5.87 1.45 3.47
C ASN A 83 4.37 1.78 3.48
N ASN A 84 3.94 2.83 4.16
CA ASN A 84 2.53 3.26 4.17
C ASN A 84 2.05 3.70 2.77
N LYS A 85 2.91 4.34 1.97
CA LYS A 85 2.59 4.67 0.58
C LYS A 85 2.41 3.41 -0.27
N ALA A 86 3.27 2.41 -0.09
CA ALA A 86 3.15 1.15 -0.81
C ALA A 86 1.86 0.39 -0.44
N GLU A 87 1.51 0.37 0.84
CA GLU A 87 0.23 -0.17 1.33
C GLU A 87 -0.97 0.51 0.67
N LYS A 88 -0.96 1.86 0.63
CA LYS A 88 -2.02 2.66 -0.02
C LYS A 88 -2.14 2.32 -1.51
N ALA A 89 -1.02 2.19 -2.22
CA ALA A 89 -1.02 1.82 -3.64
C ALA A 89 -1.59 0.40 -3.85
N LEU A 90 -1.15 -0.59 -3.07
CA LEU A 90 -1.65 -1.96 -3.14
C LEU A 90 -3.15 -2.04 -2.83
N PHE A 91 -3.61 -1.32 -1.82
CA PHE A 91 -5.02 -1.22 -1.48
C PHE A 91 -5.86 -0.63 -2.63
N LEU A 92 -5.37 0.41 -3.29
CA LEU A 92 -6.06 1.02 -4.43
C LEU A 92 -6.07 0.12 -5.67
N ILE A 93 -4.97 -0.61 -5.93
CA ILE A 93 -4.91 -1.64 -6.98
C ILE A 93 -5.95 -2.74 -6.70
N PHE A 94 -6.01 -3.24 -5.46
CA PHE A 94 -7.01 -4.21 -5.03
C PHE A 94 -8.44 -3.71 -5.29
N HIS A 95 -8.76 -2.49 -4.86
CA HIS A 95 -10.10 -1.94 -5.04
C HIS A 95 -10.46 -1.68 -6.51
N ALA A 96 -9.51 -1.19 -7.32
CA ALA A 96 -9.73 -1.01 -8.74
C ALA A 96 -9.95 -2.35 -9.46
N GLY A 97 -9.22 -3.39 -9.06
CA GLY A 97 -9.36 -4.75 -9.57
C GLY A 97 -10.74 -5.31 -9.24
N ARG A 98 -11.08 -5.34 -7.95
CA ARG A 98 -12.34 -5.84 -7.40
C ARG A 98 -13.56 -5.17 -8.02
N ARG A 99 -13.57 -3.84 -8.12
CA ARG A 99 -14.72 -3.08 -8.66
C ARG A 99 -14.83 -3.11 -10.19
N ASN A 100 -14.02 -3.93 -10.82
CA ASN A 100 -13.88 -4.03 -12.25
C ASN A 100 -13.70 -2.68 -12.98
N ILE A 101 -12.87 -1.78 -12.45
CA ILE A 101 -12.72 -0.43 -13.03
C ILE A 101 -12.15 -0.51 -14.46
N ASN A 102 -12.84 0.15 -15.39
CA ASN A 102 -12.42 0.27 -16.79
C ASN A 102 -11.50 1.47 -16.95
N PHE A 103 -10.33 1.27 -17.56
CA PHE A 103 -9.37 2.33 -17.86
C PHE A 103 -9.37 2.65 -19.36
N THR A 104 -9.22 3.93 -19.71
CA THR A 104 -8.97 4.36 -21.10
C THR A 104 -7.56 3.93 -21.54
N GLU A 105 -7.27 3.93 -22.84
CA GLU A 105 -5.94 3.55 -23.32
C GLU A 105 -4.83 4.44 -22.73
N GLY A 106 -5.05 5.76 -22.65
CA GLY A 106 -4.10 6.67 -22.02
C GLY A 106 -3.91 6.41 -20.52
N GLU A 107 -4.98 6.05 -19.79
CA GLU A 107 -4.89 5.67 -18.38
C GLU A 107 -4.13 4.33 -18.21
N LYS A 108 -4.34 3.36 -19.11
CA LYS A 108 -3.63 2.07 -19.09
C LYS A 108 -2.13 2.26 -19.30
N GLU A 109 -1.74 3.05 -20.29
CA GLU A 109 -0.33 3.38 -20.56
C GLU A 109 0.30 4.10 -19.35
N GLN A 110 -0.39 5.10 -18.80
CA GLN A 110 0.09 5.81 -17.62
C GLN A 110 0.26 4.88 -16.41
N LEU A 111 -0.71 4.00 -16.14
CA LEU A 111 -0.64 3.05 -15.04
C LEU A 111 0.46 2.00 -15.26
N GLY A 112 0.59 1.45 -16.47
CA GLY A 112 1.64 0.47 -16.77
C GLY A 112 3.04 1.05 -16.55
N ASN A 113 3.26 2.29 -16.97
CA ASN A 113 4.51 3.02 -16.72
C ASN A 113 4.73 3.27 -15.22
N LEU A 114 3.74 3.81 -14.52
CA LEU A 114 3.85 4.11 -13.09
C LEU A 114 4.11 2.85 -12.25
N ILE A 115 3.36 1.77 -12.49
CA ILE A 115 3.55 0.50 -11.77
C ILE A 115 4.96 -0.04 -12.00
N THR A 116 5.46 0.03 -13.23
CA THR A 116 6.83 -0.40 -13.56
C THR A 116 7.88 0.38 -12.78
N GLU A 117 7.68 1.68 -12.57
CA GLU A 117 8.59 2.52 -11.79
C GLU A 117 8.54 2.20 -10.29
N VAL A 118 7.38 1.79 -9.77
CA VAL A 118 7.16 1.60 -8.33
C VAL A 118 7.04 0.13 -7.88
N ILE A 119 7.37 -0.82 -8.75
CA ILE A 119 7.26 -2.25 -8.43
C ILE A 119 8.25 -2.71 -7.35
N LYS A 120 9.52 -2.31 -7.43
CA LYS A 120 10.53 -2.61 -6.38
C LYS A 120 10.07 -2.14 -4.98
N PRO A 121 9.54 -0.91 -4.82
CA PRO A 121 8.94 -0.45 -3.57
C PRO A 121 7.83 -1.35 -3.03
N ILE A 122 6.94 -1.81 -3.90
CA ILE A 122 5.88 -2.76 -3.56
C ILE A 122 6.50 -4.08 -3.04
N GLN A 123 7.52 -4.60 -3.72
CA GLN A 123 8.22 -5.81 -3.27
C GLN A 123 8.88 -5.63 -1.90
N ILE A 124 9.52 -4.49 -1.64
CA ILE A 124 10.12 -4.17 -0.33
C ILE A 124 9.05 -4.16 0.77
N ASN A 125 7.87 -3.59 0.50
CA ASN A 125 6.76 -3.61 1.46
C ASN A 125 6.28 -5.04 1.75
N ILE A 126 6.20 -5.90 0.74
CA ILE A 126 5.79 -7.30 0.91
C ILE A 126 6.82 -8.07 1.74
N VAL A 127 8.10 -7.91 1.44
CA VAL A 127 9.19 -8.49 2.23
C VAL A 127 9.14 -7.96 3.67
N SER A 128 8.93 -6.65 3.85
CA SER A 128 8.77 -6.04 5.19
C SER A 128 7.58 -6.60 5.97
N THR A 129 6.52 -6.99 5.27
CA THR A 129 5.35 -7.65 5.88
C THR A 129 5.74 -9.01 6.45
N SER A 130 6.60 -9.77 5.75
CA SER A 130 7.04 -11.10 6.19
C SER A 130 7.90 -11.12 7.46
N PHE A 131 8.52 -9.99 7.82
CA PHE A 131 9.30 -9.86 9.05
C PHE A 131 8.44 -9.53 10.28
N ARG A 132 7.15 -9.30 10.12
CA ARG A 132 6.26 -8.99 11.25
C ARG A 132 5.86 -10.30 11.92
N ASP A 133 6.08 -10.41 13.22
CA ASP A 133 5.52 -11.51 13.99
C ASP A 133 4.04 -11.23 14.26
N ARG A 134 3.18 -12.17 13.86
CA ARG A 134 1.72 -12.05 13.95
C ARG A 134 1.13 -13.41 14.32
N SER A 135 0.14 -13.37 15.19
CA SER A 135 -0.61 -14.55 15.64
C SER A 135 -1.83 -14.87 14.77
N ARG A 136 -2.24 -13.97 13.89
CA ARG A 136 -3.43 -14.12 13.03
C ARG A 136 -3.22 -13.50 11.66
N LEU A 137 -3.91 -14.07 10.67
CA LEU A 137 -3.96 -13.55 9.31
C LEU A 137 -4.72 -12.22 9.27
N ASP A 138 -4.01 -11.18 8.86
CA ASP A 138 -4.59 -9.85 8.62
C ASP A 138 -5.16 -9.80 7.20
N THR A 139 -6.38 -9.28 7.07
CA THR A 139 -7.04 -9.01 5.79
C THR A 139 -6.17 -8.19 4.84
N SER A 140 -5.30 -7.32 5.37
CA SER A 140 -4.34 -6.57 4.56
C SER A 140 -3.39 -7.46 3.74
N VAL A 141 -3.08 -8.68 4.19
CA VAL A 141 -2.25 -9.65 3.47
C VAL A 141 -3.03 -10.23 2.28
N LEU A 142 -4.29 -10.59 2.49
CA LEU A 142 -5.19 -11.09 1.45
C LEU A 142 -5.40 -10.04 0.36
N GLN A 143 -5.54 -8.77 0.77
CA GLN A 143 -5.66 -7.63 -0.15
C GLN A 143 -4.38 -7.41 -0.96
N LYS A 144 -3.19 -7.45 -0.34
CA LYS A 144 -1.90 -7.38 -1.06
C LYS A 144 -1.78 -8.51 -2.08
N ARG A 145 -2.09 -9.74 -1.67
CA ARG A 145 -2.01 -10.91 -2.55
C ARG A 145 -2.95 -10.78 -3.75
N SER A 146 -4.14 -10.25 -3.51
CA SER A 146 -5.14 -9.95 -4.54
C SER A 146 -4.73 -8.82 -5.46
N ALA A 147 -4.12 -7.76 -4.93
CA ALA A 147 -3.58 -6.68 -5.73
C ALA A 147 -2.54 -7.20 -6.73
N LEU A 148 -1.62 -8.07 -6.29
CA LEU A 148 -0.67 -8.71 -7.19
C LEU A 148 -1.34 -9.63 -8.22
N GLN A 149 -2.37 -10.38 -7.82
CA GLN A 149 -3.13 -11.22 -8.77
C GLN A 149 -3.76 -10.35 -9.88
N PHE A 150 -4.37 -9.22 -9.52
CA PHE A 150 -4.95 -8.29 -10.49
C PHE A 150 -3.88 -7.69 -11.42
N LEU A 151 -2.68 -7.41 -10.92
CA LEU A 151 -1.56 -6.97 -11.77
C LEU A 151 -1.21 -8.00 -12.84
N VAL A 152 -1.17 -9.30 -12.49
CA VAL A 152 -0.71 -10.37 -13.40
C VAL A 152 -1.83 -10.97 -14.27
N GLU A 153 -3.09 -10.84 -13.89
CA GLU A 153 -4.22 -11.35 -14.68
C GLU A 153 -4.88 -10.25 -15.48
N LYS A 154 -5.25 -9.15 -14.80
CA LYS A 154 -6.14 -8.14 -15.37
C LYS A 154 -5.39 -6.97 -16.00
N TYR A 155 -4.31 -6.53 -15.38
CA TYR A 155 -3.53 -5.38 -15.84
C TYR A 155 -2.28 -5.78 -16.64
N ALA A 156 -2.05 -7.08 -16.80
CA ALA A 156 -0.90 -7.68 -17.47
C ALA A 156 -0.62 -7.10 -18.86
N GLN A 157 -1.67 -6.80 -19.62
CA GLN A 157 -1.59 -6.31 -21.00
C GLN A 157 -1.53 -4.79 -21.10
N PHE A 158 -1.44 -4.06 -19.98
CA PHE A 158 -1.28 -2.61 -20.04
C PHE A 158 0.07 -2.27 -20.70
N PRO A 159 0.11 -1.28 -21.61
CA PRO A 159 1.37 -0.79 -22.17
C PRO A 159 2.28 -0.28 -21.05
N ALA A 160 3.55 -0.70 -21.06
CA ALA A 160 4.53 -0.31 -20.06
C ALA A 160 5.94 -0.24 -20.67
N LYS A 161 6.49 0.97 -20.74
CA LYS A 161 7.74 1.30 -21.44
C LYS A 161 7.70 0.73 -22.86
N ASP A 162 8.67 -0.10 -23.20
CA ASP A 162 8.84 -0.71 -24.52
C ASP A 162 8.11 -2.07 -24.66
N SER A 163 7.20 -2.41 -23.74
CA SER A 163 6.57 -3.74 -23.66
C SER A 163 5.20 -3.71 -22.96
N THR A 164 4.78 -4.85 -22.41
CA THR A 164 3.60 -4.96 -21.54
C THR A 164 3.99 -4.95 -20.06
N LEU A 165 3.04 -4.59 -19.20
CA LEU A 165 3.23 -4.64 -17.75
C LEU A 165 3.63 -6.05 -17.28
N PHE A 166 3.06 -7.10 -17.86
CA PHE A 166 3.43 -8.49 -17.57
C PHE A 166 4.94 -8.74 -17.72
N ASN A 167 5.53 -8.30 -18.83
CA ASN A 167 6.96 -8.46 -19.07
C ASN A 167 7.80 -7.71 -18.04
N GLN A 168 7.39 -6.50 -17.66
CA GLN A 168 8.07 -5.71 -16.63
C GLN A 168 7.98 -6.37 -15.25
N LEU A 169 6.83 -6.98 -14.92
CA LEU A 169 6.63 -7.71 -13.66
C LEU A 169 7.46 -9.00 -13.60
N GLU A 170 7.58 -9.73 -14.71
CA GLU A 170 8.42 -10.92 -14.81
C GLU A 170 9.91 -10.58 -14.66
N GLN A 171 10.37 -9.46 -15.25
CA GLN A 171 11.76 -9.00 -15.13
C GLN A 171 12.20 -8.75 -13.68
N VAL A 172 11.27 -8.32 -12.82
CA VAL A 172 11.54 -8.11 -11.39
C VAL A 172 11.15 -9.31 -10.51
N ASN A 173 10.81 -10.45 -11.12
CA ASN A 173 10.40 -11.67 -10.46
C ASN A 173 9.24 -11.46 -9.46
N ILE A 174 8.13 -10.87 -9.91
CA ILE A 174 6.94 -10.64 -9.06
C ILE A 174 6.41 -11.94 -8.42
N LYS A 175 6.66 -13.09 -9.06
CA LYS A 175 6.31 -14.42 -8.56
C LYS A 175 6.90 -14.71 -7.18
N GLU A 176 8.09 -14.21 -6.87
CA GLU A 176 8.66 -14.36 -5.53
C GLU A 176 7.86 -13.59 -4.48
N SER A 177 7.38 -12.38 -4.81
CA SER A 177 6.54 -11.60 -3.90
C SER A 177 5.16 -12.22 -3.69
N ILE A 178 4.59 -12.83 -4.74
CA ILE A 178 3.39 -13.66 -4.64
C ILE A 178 3.62 -14.83 -3.70
N LYS A 179 4.71 -15.57 -3.89
CA LYS A 179 5.07 -16.73 -3.06
C LYS A 179 5.26 -16.36 -1.59
N ILE A 180 5.93 -15.24 -1.30
CA ILE A 180 6.06 -14.72 0.07
C ILE A 180 4.68 -14.54 0.70
N LEU A 181 3.74 -13.93 -0.03
CA LEU A 181 2.39 -13.73 0.49
C LEU A 181 1.62 -15.05 0.65
N ASP A 182 1.76 -16.00 -0.27
CA ASP A 182 1.16 -17.32 -0.14
C ASP A 182 1.68 -18.07 1.10
N ASP A 183 2.99 -18.02 1.34
CA ASP A 183 3.63 -18.60 2.52
C ASP A 183 3.14 -17.92 3.81
N LEU A 184 2.98 -16.59 3.82
CA LEU A 184 2.43 -15.85 4.96
C LEU A 184 0.96 -16.17 5.20
N ILE A 185 0.15 -16.24 4.14
CA ILE A 185 -1.26 -16.62 4.26
C ILE A 185 -1.34 -17.99 4.89
N LYS A 186 -0.58 -18.97 4.40
CA LYS A 186 -0.56 -20.33 4.96
C LYS A 186 -0.08 -20.36 6.42
N TYR A 187 0.98 -19.61 6.74
CA TYR A 187 1.57 -19.61 8.08
C TYR A 187 0.69 -18.90 9.12
N TRP A 188 0.04 -17.79 8.74
CA TRP A 188 -0.85 -17.04 9.63
C TRP A 188 -2.29 -17.48 9.58
N ARG A 189 -2.66 -18.39 8.67
CA ARG A 189 -4.05 -18.79 8.43
C ARG A 189 -4.71 -19.15 9.75
N ASP A 190 -4.15 -20.07 10.53
CA ASP A 190 -4.63 -20.37 11.88
C ASP A 190 -3.57 -21.00 12.79
N ILE A 191 -3.20 -20.27 13.84
CA ILE A 191 -2.71 -20.83 15.11
C ILE A 191 -3.91 -21.07 16.07
N SER A 192 -5.11 -20.62 15.71
CA SER A 192 -6.37 -20.87 16.43
C SER A 192 -7.53 -20.40 15.55
N ASP A 193 -8.18 -21.32 14.85
CA ASP A 193 -9.48 -21.13 14.16
C ASP A 193 -10.54 -20.66 15.18
N SER A 194 -10.52 -19.37 15.51
CA SER A 194 -11.61 -18.70 16.20
C SER A 194 -12.26 -17.77 15.18
N ASP A 195 -13.59 -17.84 15.06
CA ASP A 195 -14.47 -17.09 14.14
C ASP A 195 -14.26 -15.55 14.15
N GLU A 196 -13.33 -15.02 14.95
CA GLU A 196 -13.02 -13.61 15.12
C GLU A 196 -12.49 -12.90 13.86
N GLY A 197 -12.17 -13.64 12.78
CA GLY A 197 -11.65 -13.07 11.52
C GLY A 197 -12.63 -13.02 10.36
N GLU A 198 -13.77 -13.72 10.43
CA GLU A 198 -14.68 -13.86 9.28
C GLU A 198 -15.42 -12.56 8.96
N SER A 199 -15.85 -11.82 10.00
CA SER A 199 -16.53 -10.53 9.84
C SER A 199 -15.65 -9.46 9.18
N ASP A 200 -14.35 -9.45 9.46
CA ASP A 200 -13.37 -8.54 8.87
C ASP A 200 -13.12 -8.88 7.39
N ARG A 201 -13.11 -10.17 7.02
CA ARG A 201 -12.94 -10.63 5.63
C ARG A 201 -14.16 -10.30 4.79
N GLU A 202 -15.36 -10.53 5.32
CA GLU A 202 -16.61 -10.16 4.64
C GLU A 202 -16.70 -8.64 4.43
N SER A 203 -16.38 -7.85 5.45
CA SER A 203 -16.32 -6.38 5.34
C SER A 203 -15.31 -5.91 4.30
N ALA A 204 -14.23 -6.67 4.10
CA ALA A 204 -13.24 -6.42 3.05
C ALA A 204 -13.64 -6.92 1.67
N GLY A 205 -14.84 -7.49 1.51
CA GLY A 205 -15.44 -7.91 0.25
C GLY A 205 -15.02 -9.31 -0.20
N ALA A 206 -14.87 -10.26 0.72
CA ALA A 206 -14.60 -11.66 0.41
C ALA A 206 -15.64 -12.25 -0.56
N SER A 207 -16.92 -11.94 -0.35
CA SER A 207 -18.04 -12.35 -1.20
C SER A 207 -18.02 -11.76 -2.62
N ASP A 208 -17.32 -10.65 -2.83
CA ASP A 208 -17.17 -9.99 -4.14
C ASP A 208 -15.91 -10.44 -4.90
N MET A 209 -15.15 -11.41 -4.38
CA MET A 209 -13.89 -11.83 -4.99
C MET A 209 -14.09 -12.74 -6.21
N PRO A 210 -13.28 -12.56 -7.28
CA PRO A 210 -13.25 -13.54 -8.36
C PRO A 210 -12.81 -14.92 -7.87
N ASN A 211 -13.31 -15.98 -8.50
CA ASN A 211 -12.94 -17.36 -8.17
C ASN A 211 -11.43 -17.67 -8.29
N THR A 212 -10.66 -16.83 -8.99
CA THR A 212 -9.19 -16.95 -9.06
C THR A 212 -8.51 -16.55 -7.74
N HIS A 213 -9.22 -15.90 -6.81
CA HIS A 213 -8.72 -15.47 -5.50
C HIS A 213 -9.13 -16.45 -4.38
N THR A 214 -8.81 -17.72 -4.54
CA THR A 214 -9.27 -18.82 -3.67
C THR A 214 -8.86 -18.68 -2.20
N TRP A 215 -7.82 -17.89 -1.89
CA TRP A 215 -7.37 -17.63 -0.52
C TRP A 215 -8.33 -16.77 0.33
N TRP A 216 -9.43 -16.26 -0.24
CA TRP A 216 -10.48 -15.58 0.54
C TRP A 216 -11.52 -16.53 1.10
N SER A 217 -11.79 -17.64 0.41
CA SER A 217 -12.84 -18.61 0.75
C SER A 217 -12.32 -19.85 1.46
N ASN A 218 -11.00 -19.97 1.57
CA ASN A 218 -10.30 -21.09 2.19
C ASN A 218 -9.73 -20.69 3.55
#